data_AF-A0A968QBB8-F1
#
_entry.id   AF-A0A968QBB8-F1
#
_cell.length_a   1.000
_cell.length_b   1.000
_cell.length_c   1.000
_cell.angle_alpha   90.00
_cell.angle_beta   90.00
_cell.angle_gamma   90.00
#
_symmetry.space_group_name_H-M   'P 1'
#
loop_
_entity.id
_entity.type
_entity.pdbx_description
1 polymer ?
#
loop_
_entity_poly.entity_id
_entity_poly.type
_entity_poly.pdbx_seq_one_letter_code
_entity_poly.pdbx_strand_id
1 'polypeptide(L)'
;MLPDGNIQITENQNFIQGATINSASSLGDGGNVYIDARGSIRIDGIITTSSGASGTALSPGNAGNIRLIANENIELSTPNVLEPNLSLQSTGLLGGSINLASGNRISLENTRVVANSTSVGLVAGSDKGGNINFSADSVVAESSLISTSTSGGVEAGDITIASNNSAQFIGIQSGLRSDSGISFGEFLSDTARGSGNIMLQASSLLIDNGTISASTVNKGDSGIIEIQVNESLVLQNNATISSNVEQGSTGNGAGIFIETGSLEISSGSQIQSLISGEGTDPLGNQLLPAQGNSGEIQINVMEDIKIGGTRNGFPSQISTTVESGGIGDSGNIRIQAENLRIDGQSTSQILDGAIRTSIEGNGNAGNIDIDLNNTLQISGLGSGLFSVVSSGGQGDSGNINVFSGSVQLLMVPKLPQVMVVLAAAEQEVFW
;
A
#
# COMPACT_ATOMS: atom_id res chain seq x y z
N MET A 1 29.49 8.59 -29.23
CA MET A 1 28.08 8.68 -28.81
C MET A 1 27.28 7.83 -29.77
N LEU A 2 26.91 6.63 -29.34
CA LEU A 2 26.01 5.73 -30.07
C LEU A 2 24.72 5.63 -29.24
N PRO A 3 23.54 5.58 -29.84
CA PRO A 3 22.29 5.34 -29.12
C PRO A 3 22.26 3.89 -28.63
N ASP A 4 21.99 3.69 -27.34
CA ASP A 4 21.90 2.37 -26.73
C ASP A 4 20.68 1.61 -27.29
N GLY A 5 20.87 0.31 -27.57
CA GLY A 5 19.99 -0.46 -28.47
C GLY A 5 18.71 -0.97 -27.81
N ASN A 6 17.57 -0.76 -28.46
CA ASN A 6 16.32 -1.44 -28.12
C ASN A 6 16.43 -2.93 -28.39
N ILE A 7 15.95 -3.77 -27.47
CA ILE A 7 15.89 -5.22 -27.64
C ILE A 7 14.44 -5.61 -27.90
N GLN A 8 14.18 -6.11 -29.11
CA GLN A 8 12.89 -6.66 -29.49
C GLN A 8 13.03 -8.16 -29.72
N ILE A 9 12.33 -8.96 -28.91
CA ILE A 9 12.23 -10.41 -29.09
C ILE A 9 10.79 -10.73 -29.47
N THR A 10 10.60 -11.26 -30.67
CA THR A 10 9.29 -11.74 -31.15
C THR A 10 9.46 -13.21 -31.52
N GLU A 11 8.97 -14.10 -30.66
CA GLU A 11 9.07 -15.55 -30.88
C GLU A 11 7.75 -16.16 -31.35
N ASN A 12 7.84 -16.95 -32.43
CA ASN A 12 6.71 -17.63 -33.06
C ASN A 12 6.46 -19.05 -32.52
N GLN A 13 7.34 -19.56 -31.65
CA GLN A 13 7.26 -20.88 -31.03
C GLN A 13 7.65 -20.77 -29.56
N ASN A 14 7.01 -21.59 -28.74
CA ASN A 14 6.97 -21.50 -27.27
C ASN A 14 8.33 -21.32 -26.61
N PHE A 15 8.33 -20.44 -25.59
CA PHE A 15 9.26 -20.42 -24.44
C PHE A 15 10.58 -19.64 -24.60
N ILE A 16 10.61 -18.41 -24.07
CA ILE A 16 11.86 -17.70 -23.74
C ILE A 16 12.23 -18.10 -22.30
N GLN A 17 13.40 -18.71 -22.10
CA GLN A 17 13.97 -19.10 -20.81
C GLN A 17 15.42 -18.63 -20.72
N GLY A 18 15.89 -18.26 -19.53
CA GLY A 18 17.33 -18.04 -19.27
C GLY A 18 17.85 -16.64 -19.61
N ALA A 19 16.98 -15.66 -19.87
CA ALA A 19 17.42 -14.39 -20.43
C ALA A 19 17.75 -13.35 -19.35
N THR A 20 19.04 -13.10 -19.12
CA THR A 20 19.49 -11.79 -18.63
C THR A 20 19.52 -10.83 -19.82
N ILE A 21 18.65 -9.83 -19.81
CA ILE A 21 18.55 -8.83 -20.88
C ILE A 21 19.00 -7.49 -20.31
N ASN A 22 20.15 -7.01 -20.77
CA ASN A 22 20.70 -5.75 -20.31
C ASN A 22 20.68 -4.74 -21.45
N SER A 23 19.79 -3.76 -21.35
CA SER A 23 19.71 -2.57 -22.19
C SER A 23 20.04 -1.31 -21.37
N ALA A 24 20.67 -1.48 -20.20
CA ALA A 24 21.05 -0.37 -19.34
C ALA A 24 22.22 0.43 -19.95
N SER A 25 22.22 1.74 -19.70
CA SER A 25 23.30 2.65 -20.11
C SER A 25 24.05 3.17 -18.89
N SER A 26 25.38 3.14 -18.90
CA SER A 26 26.18 3.70 -17.79
C SER A 26 26.47 5.20 -17.93
N LEU A 27 26.17 5.80 -19.09
CA LEU A 27 26.57 7.16 -19.45
C LEU A 27 25.42 8.01 -20.02
N GLY A 28 24.22 7.45 -20.18
CA GLY A 28 23.05 8.13 -20.76
C GLY A 28 21.74 7.43 -20.43
N ASP A 29 20.75 7.55 -21.32
CA ASP A 29 19.43 6.94 -21.17
C ASP A 29 19.50 5.41 -21.39
N GLY A 30 18.74 4.66 -20.61
CA GLY A 30 18.57 3.22 -20.84
C GLY A 30 17.72 2.93 -22.09
N GLY A 31 18.03 1.85 -22.78
CA GLY A 31 17.24 1.39 -23.93
C GLY A 31 15.99 0.61 -23.49
N ASN A 32 15.09 0.34 -24.44
CA ASN A 32 13.83 -0.36 -24.16
C ASN A 32 13.96 -1.87 -24.41
N VAL A 33 13.20 -2.67 -23.65
CA VAL A 33 13.03 -4.10 -23.87
C VAL A 33 11.57 -4.39 -24.20
N TYR A 34 11.34 -5.01 -25.35
CA TYR A 34 10.03 -5.49 -25.80
C TYR A 34 10.10 -6.99 -26.08
N ILE A 35 9.31 -7.77 -25.36
CA ILE A 35 9.15 -9.21 -25.56
C ILE A 35 7.68 -9.50 -25.87
N ASP A 36 7.45 -10.19 -26.97
CA ASP A 36 6.12 -10.60 -27.42
C ASP A 36 6.16 -12.07 -27.82
N ALA A 37 5.46 -12.89 -27.05
CA ALA A 37 5.42 -14.33 -27.20
C ALA A 37 3.99 -14.82 -27.41
N ARG A 38 3.82 -15.72 -28.38
CA ARG A 38 2.54 -16.38 -28.63
C ARG A 38 2.13 -17.42 -27.57
N GLY A 39 3.03 -17.77 -26.67
CA GLY A 39 2.80 -18.71 -25.56
C GLY A 39 3.15 -18.03 -24.24
N SER A 40 3.88 -18.74 -23.37
CA SER A 40 4.35 -18.20 -22.08
C SER A 40 5.76 -17.57 -22.17
N ILE A 41 6.02 -16.56 -21.34
CA ILE A 41 7.34 -15.96 -21.09
C ILE A 41 7.80 -16.41 -19.70
N ARG A 42 9.03 -16.95 -19.59
CA ARG A 42 9.63 -17.28 -18.29
C ARG A 42 10.97 -16.56 -18.11
N ILE A 43 11.06 -15.73 -17.09
CA ILE A 43 12.28 -15.01 -16.72
C ILE A 43 12.79 -15.56 -15.39
N ASP A 44 13.95 -16.23 -15.46
CA ASP A 44 14.75 -16.71 -14.33
C ASP A 44 16.03 -15.89 -14.10
N GLY A 45 16.19 -14.80 -14.87
CA GLY A 45 17.28 -13.83 -14.80
C GLY A 45 16.80 -12.40 -14.56
N ILE A 46 17.62 -11.42 -14.99
CA ILE A 46 17.33 -9.98 -14.81
C ILE A 46 17.13 -9.31 -16.17
N ILE A 47 16.02 -8.59 -16.33
CA ILE A 47 15.84 -7.60 -17.40
C ILE A 47 16.08 -6.22 -16.82
N THR A 48 17.07 -5.49 -17.33
CA THR A 48 17.36 -4.12 -16.88
C THR A 48 17.45 -3.15 -18.05
N THR A 49 16.74 -2.04 -17.92
CA THR A 49 16.71 -0.88 -18.83
C THR A 49 17.15 0.39 -18.10
N SER A 50 17.89 0.22 -17.01
CA SER A 50 18.27 1.30 -16.11
C SER A 50 19.28 2.27 -16.73
N SER A 51 19.34 3.49 -16.22
CA SER A 51 20.42 4.45 -16.52
C SER A 51 21.33 4.62 -15.30
N GLY A 52 22.64 4.51 -15.50
CA GLY A 52 23.69 4.55 -14.49
C GLY A 52 24.31 3.18 -14.23
N ALA A 53 25.60 3.17 -13.90
CA ALA A 53 26.24 1.97 -13.37
C ALA A 53 25.70 1.68 -11.97
N SER A 54 25.50 0.40 -11.62
CA SER A 54 25.10 0.00 -10.26
C SER A 54 26.05 0.62 -9.23
N GLY A 55 25.54 1.52 -8.39
CA GLY A 55 26.30 2.11 -7.27
C GLY A 55 26.65 3.61 -7.38
N THR A 56 26.21 4.34 -8.40
CA THR A 56 26.29 5.81 -8.39
C THR A 56 24.98 6.42 -7.92
N ALA A 57 25.04 7.38 -6.98
CA ALA A 57 23.86 8.00 -6.35
C ALA A 57 22.99 8.84 -7.31
N LEU A 58 23.46 9.11 -8.53
CA LEU A 58 22.75 9.89 -9.54
C LEU A 58 22.81 9.15 -10.87
N SER A 59 21.64 8.88 -11.45
CA SER A 59 21.52 8.35 -12.82
C SER A 59 21.85 9.46 -13.84
N PRO A 60 22.70 9.19 -14.85
CA PRO A 60 23.11 10.17 -15.85
C PRO A 60 22.02 10.47 -16.90
N GLY A 61 20.94 9.67 -16.96
CA GLY A 61 19.85 9.77 -17.91
C GLY A 61 18.56 9.16 -17.35
N ASN A 62 17.55 8.97 -18.21
CA ASN A 62 16.30 8.29 -17.88
C ASN A 62 16.39 6.79 -18.14
N ALA A 63 15.62 5.98 -17.43
CA ALA A 63 15.50 4.56 -17.77
C ALA A 63 14.60 4.33 -18.99
N GLY A 64 14.91 3.27 -19.73
CA GLY A 64 14.06 2.77 -20.81
C GLY A 64 12.92 1.89 -20.29
N ASN A 65 11.94 1.59 -21.13
CA ASN A 65 10.75 0.84 -20.74
C ASN A 65 10.94 -0.67 -20.91
N ILE A 66 10.24 -1.47 -20.09
CA ILE A 66 10.12 -2.91 -20.24
C ILE A 66 8.67 -3.24 -20.60
N ARG A 67 8.46 -4.02 -21.66
CA ARG A 67 7.14 -4.50 -22.06
C ARG A 67 7.19 -5.99 -22.39
N LEU A 68 6.45 -6.79 -21.64
CA LEU A 68 6.31 -8.23 -21.88
C LEU A 68 4.85 -8.54 -22.22
N ILE A 69 4.63 -9.24 -23.34
CA ILE A 69 3.31 -9.69 -23.79
C ILE A 69 3.34 -11.20 -24.00
N ALA A 70 2.45 -11.93 -23.34
CA ALA A 70 2.28 -13.37 -23.48
C ALA A 70 0.79 -13.69 -23.72
N ASN A 71 0.49 -14.65 -24.60
CA ASN A 71 -0.89 -15.14 -24.72
C ASN A 71 -1.28 -16.07 -23.56
N GLU A 72 -0.29 -16.70 -22.92
CA GLU A 72 -0.53 -17.62 -21.81
C GLU A 72 -0.03 -17.00 -20.49
N ASN A 73 1.17 -17.35 -20.03
CA ASN A 73 1.68 -16.92 -18.73
C ASN A 73 2.92 -16.02 -18.86
N ILE A 74 3.10 -15.14 -17.88
CA ILE A 74 4.39 -14.50 -17.60
C ILE A 74 4.85 -14.98 -16.23
N GLU A 75 5.98 -15.66 -16.17
CA GLU A 75 6.55 -16.22 -14.95
C GLU A 75 7.88 -15.54 -14.66
N LEU A 76 7.95 -14.83 -13.53
CA LEU A 76 9.18 -14.21 -13.03
C LEU A 76 9.58 -14.95 -11.75
N SER A 77 10.76 -15.54 -11.74
CA SER A 77 11.28 -16.26 -10.58
C SER A 77 12.77 -15.95 -10.43
N THR A 78 13.30 -15.83 -9.22
CA THR A 78 14.76 -15.78 -9.03
C THR A 78 15.25 -17.00 -8.25
N PRO A 79 16.17 -17.82 -8.79
CA PRO A 79 16.64 -19.04 -8.12
C PRO A 79 17.66 -18.78 -6.99
N ASN A 80 18.07 -17.53 -6.74
CA ASN A 80 19.16 -17.20 -5.82
C ASN A 80 18.67 -16.34 -4.64
N VAL A 81 19.03 -16.74 -3.41
CA VAL A 81 18.60 -16.11 -2.13
C VAL A 81 19.64 -15.08 -1.62
N LEU A 82 20.65 -14.74 -2.42
CA LEU A 82 21.68 -13.76 -2.06
C LEU A 82 21.49 -12.51 -2.94
N GLU A 83 21.02 -11.45 -2.27
CA GLU A 83 20.59 -10.13 -2.76
C GLU A 83 21.21 -9.59 -4.07
N PRO A 84 20.44 -8.80 -4.87
CA PRO A 84 18.99 -8.57 -4.77
C PRO A 84 18.20 -9.48 -5.73
N ASN A 85 17.09 -10.03 -5.23
CA ASN A 85 16.12 -10.89 -5.95
C ASN A 85 15.35 -10.08 -7.02
N LEU A 86 16.06 -9.51 -7.99
CA LEU A 86 15.54 -8.53 -8.94
C LEU A 86 15.30 -9.20 -10.30
N SER A 87 14.05 -9.28 -10.77
CA SER A 87 13.78 -9.77 -12.14
C SER A 87 13.66 -8.64 -13.15
N LEU A 88 12.99 -7.52 -12.82
CA LEU A 88 12.78 -6.42 -13.77
C LEU A 88 13.19 -5.09 -13.14
N GLN A 89 14.04 -4.34 -13.83
CA GLN A 89 14.58 -3.07 -13.34
C GLN A 89 14.61 -1.99 -14.42
N SER A 90 13.95 -0.87 -14.11
CA SER A 90 13.81 0.29 -14.99
C SER A 90 14.07 1.57 -14.19
N THR A 91 15.28 1.66 -13.60
CA THR A 91 15.67 2.75 -12.69
C THR A 91 16.50 3.81 -13.40
N GLY A 92 16.10 5.07 -13.28
CA GLY A 92 16.86 6.18 -13.86
C GLY A 92 16.60 7.52 -13.17
N LEU A 93 17.07 8.62 -13.76
CA LEU A 93 16.75 9.97 -13.29
C LEU A 93 15.23 10.11 -13.19
N LEU A 94 14.56 9.76 -14.28
CA LEU A 94 13.19 9.28 -14.29
C LEU A 94 13.20 7.76 -14.52
N GLY A 95 12.39 7.03 -13.75
CA GLY A 95 12.14 5.61 -13.99
C GLY A 95 11.39 5.40 -15.30
N GLY A 96 11.71 4.32 -16.02
CA GLY A 96 10.95 3.89 -17.20
C GLY A 96 9.77 3.02 -16.79
N SER A 97 8.75 2.91 -17.64
CA SER A 97 7.56 2.11 -17.32
C SER A 97 7.77 0.61 -17.55
N ILE A 98 7.15 -0.22 -16.72
CA ILE A 98 7.13 -1.68 -16.84
C ILE A 98 5.69 -2.14 -17.10
N ASN A 99 5.45 -2.82 -18.22
CA ASN A 99 4.13 -3.28 -18.63
C ASN A 99 4.14 -4.78 -18.88
N LEU A 100 3.36 -5.54 -18.10
CA LEU A 100 3.19 -6.97 -18.27
C LEU A 100 1.75 -7.27 -18.70
N ALA A 101 1.58 -7.90 -19.85
CA ALA A 101 0.27 -8.30 -20.35
C ALA A 101 0.27 -9.79 -20.65
N SER A 102 -0.64 -10.52 -19.99
CA SER A 102 -0.73 -11.97 -20.07
C SER A 102 -2.16 -12.38 -20.38
N GLY A 103 -2.37 -13.33 -21.28
CA GLY A 103 -3.72 -13.83 -21.56
C GLY A 103 -4.28 -14.74 -20.46
N ASN A 104 -3.43 -15.25 -19.56
CA ASN A 104 -3.83 -16.08 -18.43
C ASN A 104 -3.22 -15.57 -17.12
N ARG A 105 -1.97 -15.89 -16.80
CA ARG A 105 -1.40 -15.60 -15.46
C ARG A 105 -0.14 -14.74 -15.53
N ILE A 106 0.03 -13.83 -14.57
CA ILE A 106 1.34 -13.26 -14.21
C ILE A 106 1.71 -13.81 -12.83
N SER A 107 2.83 -14.52 -12.75
CA SER A 107 3.32 -15.17 -11.53
C SER A 107 4.69 -14.62 -11.16
N LEU A 108 4.81 -14.07 -9.96
CA LEU A 108 6.04 -13.53 -9.39
C LEU A 108 6.38 -14.37 -8.17
N GLU A 109 7.55 -15.02 -8.18
CA GLU A 109 8.02 -15.84 -7.07
C GLU A 109 9.39 -15.34 -6.63
N ASN A 110 9.46 -14.86 -5.38
CA ASN A 110 10.67 -14.32 -4.78
C ASN A 110 11.39 -13.32 -5.70
N THR A 111 10.69 -12.28 -6.16
CA THR A 111 11.23 -11.32 -7.11
C THR A 111 10.87 -9.87 -6.82
N ARG A 112 11.60 -8.95 -7.45
CA ARG A 112 11.35 -7.51 -7.44
C ARG A 112 11.15 -7.01 -8.86
N VAL A 113 10.12 -6.18 -9.03
CA VAL A 113 9.82 -5.41 -10.24
C VAL A 113 9.87 -3.94 -9.88
N VAL A 114 10.81 -3.20 -10.46
CA VAL A 114 11.20 -1.87 -9.96
C VAL A 114 11.29 -0.84 -11.07
N ALA A 115 10.57 0.27 -10.95
CA ALA A 115 10.56 1.40 -11.89
C ALA A 115 10.88 2.74 -11.20
N ASN A 116 11.96 2.74 -10.40
CA ASN A 116 12.29 3.87 -9.53
C ASN A 116 12.87 5.09 -10.25
N SER A 117 12.65 6.27 -9.68
CA SER A 117 13.28 7.53 -10.07
C SER A 117 14.29 7.96 -9.02
N THR A 118 15.53 8.23 -9.44
CA THR A 118 16.60 8.69 -8.55
C THR A 118 16.73 10.21 -8.53
N SER A 119 15.82 10.94 -9.19
CA SER A 119 15.88 12.39 -9.18
C SER A 119 15.75 12.92 -7.75
N VAL A 120 16.65 13.83 -7.39
CA VAL A 120 16.66 14.58 -6.12
C VAL A 120 16.32 16.06 -6.32
N GLY A 121 16.01 16.47 -7.55
CA GLY A 121 15.64 17.85 -7.90
C GLY A 121 14.62 17.89 -9.05
N LEU A 122 14.10 19.08 -9.33
CA LEU A 122 13.10 19.26 -10.38
C LEU A 122 13.67 18.84 -11.75
N VAL A 123 12.95 17.95 -12.43
CA VAL A 123 13.27 17.55 -13.81
C VAL A 123 12.40 18.38 -14.75
N ALA A 124 13.03 19.14 -15.66
CA ALA A 124 12.28 19.96 -16.60
C ALA A 124 11.42 19.07 -17.52
N GLY A 125 10.10 19.25 -17.47
CA GLY A 125 9.14 18.57 -18.36
C GLY A 125 8.66 17.19 -17.89
N SER A 126 9.00 16.74 -16.68
CA SER A 126 8.37 15.57 -16.06
C SER A 126 8.21 15.78 -14.56
N ASP A 127 7.01 15.51 -14.07
CA ASP A 127 6.67 15.62 -12.65
C ASP A 127 6.57 14.26 -11.96
N LYS A 128 6.74 13.14 -12.68
CA LYS A 128 6.46 11.77 -12.19
C LYS A 128 7.50 10.73 -12.62
N GLY A 129 7.65 9.69 -11.80
CA GLY A 129 8.47 8.52 -12.05
C GLY A 129 7.85 7.46 -12.97
N GLY A 130 8.51 6.32 -13.11
CA GLY A 130 8.08 5.24 -13.99
C GLY A 130 6.91 4.44 -13.42
N ASN A 131 5.93 4.08 -14.25
CA ASN A 131 4.74 3.35 -13.84
C ASN A 131 4.91 1.83 -13.99
N ILE A 132 4.16 1.04 -13.22
CA ILE A 132 4.08 -0.42 -13.39
C ILE A 132 2.63 -0.83 -13.65
N ASN A 133 2.38 -1.52 -14.77
CA ASN A 133 1.05 -1.96 -15.16
C ASN A 133 1.03 -3.46 -15.45
N PHE A 134 0.23 -4.22 -14.71
CA PHE A 134 0.00 -5.65 -14.97
C PHE A 134 -1.44 -5.88 -15.45
N SER A 135 -1.62 -6.67 -16.50
CA SER A 135 -2.92 -7.09 -17.02
C SER A 135 -2.92 -8.59 -17.27
N ALA A 136 -3.83 -9.33 -16.62
CA ALA A 136 -3.94 -10.78 -16.73
C ALA A 136 -5.35 -11.29 -16.37
N ASP A 137 -5.61 -12.59 -16.53
CA ASP A 137 -6.73 -13.23 -15.83
C ASP A 137 -6.43 -13.33 -14.33
N SER A 138 -5.23 -13.80 -13.97
CA SER A 138 -4.76 -13.87 -12.58
C SER A 138 -3.37 -13.26 -12.39
N VAL A 139 -3.17 -12.52 -11.29
CA VAL A 139 -1.86 -12.04 -10.83
C VAL A 139 -1.56 -12.68 -9.48
N VAL A 140 -0.39 -13.30 -9.34
CA VAL A 140 0.07 -13.86 -8.07
C VAL A 140 1.50 -13.42 -7.81
N ALA A 141 1.71 -12.82 -6.64
CA ALA A 141 2.99 -12.40 -6.13
C ALA A 141 3.25 -13.11 -4.79
N GLU A 142 4.21 -14.01 -4.79
CA GLU A 142 4.67 -14.73 -3.61
C GLU A 142 6.04 -14.20 -3.21
N SER A 143 6.13 -13.62 -2.01
CA SER A 143 7.33 -12.96 -1.48
C SER A 143 7.96 -12.00 -2.51
N SER A 144 7.13 -11.24 -3.21
CA SER A 144 7.56 -10.43 -4.35
C SER A 144 7.12 -8.98 -4.25
N LEU A 145 8.05 -8.05 -4.49
CA LEU A 145 7.81 -6.61 -4.39
C LEU A 145 7.67 -5.97 -5.77
N ILE A 146 6.57 -5.26 -5.98
CA ILE A 146 6.34 -4.40 -7.15
C ILE A 146 6.42 -2.96 -6.68
N SER A 147 7.34 -2.15 -7.23
CA SER A 147 7.59 -0.83 -6.67
C SER A 147 7.97 0.26 -7.68
N THR A 148 7.38 1.43 -7.46
CA THR A 148 7.62 2.69 -8.14
C THR A 148 8.01 3.73 -7.07
N SER A 149 9.28 3.84 -6.72
CA SER A 149 9.72 4.83 -5.71
C SER A 149 10.46 6.02 -6.31
N THR A 150 10.52 7.12 -5.56
CA THR A 150 11.24 8.35 -5.94
C THR A 150 12.21 8.79 -4.83
N SER A 151 13.34 9.38 -5.21
CA SER A 151 14.23 10.09 -4.28
C SER A 151 13.78 11.53 -3.98
N GLY A 152 12.62 11.97 -4.47
CA GLY A 152 12.01 13.25 -4.10
C GLY A 152 12.26 14.42 -5.06
N GLY A 153 12.80 14.20 -6.25
CA GLY A 153 12.83 15.22 -7.31
C GLY A 153 11.55 15.30 -8.14
N VAL A 154 10.77 14.22 -8.12
CA VAL A 154 9.50 14.01 -8.84
C VAL A 154 8.55 13.17 -7.98
N GLU A 155 7.27 13.12 -8.33
CA GLU A 155 6.29 12.20 -7.74
C GLU A 155 6.66 10.74 -8.08
N ALA A 156 6.42 9.78 -7.20
CA ALA A 156 6.58 8.37 -7.53
C ALA A 156 5.60 7.96 -8.67
N GLY A 157 5.97 6.97 -9.48
CA GLY A 157 5.09 6.47 -10.53
C GLY A 157 3.91 5.67 -9.99
N ASP A 158 2.87 5.45 -10.78
CA ASP A 158 1.68 4.69 -10.38
C ASP A 158 1.87 3.18 -10.56
N ILE A 159 1.13 2.40 -9.77
CA ILE A 159 1.00 0.95 -9.95
C ILE A 159 -0.46 0.61 -10.29
N THR A 160 -0.67 -0.06 -11.42
CA THR A 160 -1.99 -0.57 -11.81
C THR A 160 -1.95 -2.10 -11.96
N ILE A 161 -2.82 -2.80 -11.24
CA ILE A 161 -3.01 -4.24 -11.37
C ILE A 161 -4.44 -4.50 -11.85
N ALA A 162 -4.58 -4.96 -13.08
CA ALA A 162 -5.87 -5.35 -13.66
C ALA A 162 -5.89 -6.88 -13.84
N SER A 163 -6.71 -7.55 -13.04
CA SER A 163 -6.97 -8.99 -13.14
C SER A 163 -8.44 -9.23 -13.40
N ASN A 164 -8.79 -10.13 -14.33
CA ASN A 164 -10.20 -10.45 -14.58
C ASN A 164 -10.77 -11.37 -13.48
N ASN A 165 -9.93 -12.25 -12.93
CA ASN A 165 -10.32 -13.28 -11.97
C ASN A 165 -9.72 -12.98 -10.59
N SER A 166 -8.41 -13.08 -10.41
CA SER A 166 -7.83 -13.00 -9.06
C SER A 166 -6.50 -12.26 -8.98
N ALA A 167 -6.30 -11.48 -7.92
CA ALA A 167 -5.02 -10.95 -7.50
C ALA A 167 -4.63 -11.51 -6.12
N GLN A 168 -3.39 -11.97 -5.94
CA GLN A 168 -2.90 -12.51 -4.67
C GLN A 168 -1.51 -11.97 -4.34
N PHE A 169 -1.35 -11.42 -3.13
CA PHE A 169 -0.07 -10.96 -2.59
C PHE A 169 0.21 -11.71 -1.29
N ILE A 170 1.11 -12.69 -1.36
CA ILE A 170 1.31 -13.68 -0.31
C ILE A 170 2.75 -13.62 0.21
N GLY A 171 2.89 -13.55 1.53
CA GLY A 171 4.17 -13.62 2.23
C GLY A 171 4.82 -12.27 2.53
N ILE A 172 5.78 -12.30 3.45
CA ILE A 172 6.51 -11.12 3.93
C ILE A 172 7.17 -10.41 2.75
N GLN A 173 7.08 -9.07 2.71
CA GLN A 173 7.55 -8.20 1.61
C GLN A 173 6.81 -8.39 0.27
N SER A 174 5.80 -9.25 0.20
CA SER A 174 4.96 -9.35 -0.99
C SER A 174 4.00 -8.17 -1.06
N GLY A 175 3.94 -7.48 -2.20
CA GLY A 175 3.12 -6.29 -2.24
C GLY A 175 3.40 -5.27 -3.33
N LEU A 176 2.63 -4.20 -3.24
CA LEU A 176 2.71 -3.02 -4.10
C LEU A 176 3.22 -1.85 -3.27
N ARG A 177 4.25 -1.15 -3.76
CA ARG A 177 4.84 0.00 -3.05
C ARG A 177 5.10 1.16 -4.01
N SER A 178 4.25 2.18 -3.92
CA SER A 178 4.29 3.40 -4.72
C SER A 178 4.84 4.59 -3.93
N ASP A 179 5.75 4.31 -2.99
CA ASP A 179 6.11 5.27 -1.95
C ASP A 179 7.04 6.39 -2.43
N SER A 180 6.92 7.55 -1.79
CA SER A 180 7.86 8.66 -1.95
C SER A 180 9.02 8.56 -0.96
N GLY A 181 10.21 9.00 -1.37
CA GLY A 181 11.32 9.29 -0.48
C GLY A 181 12.13 8.09 0.02
N ILE A 182 13.29 7.86 -0.61
CA ILE A 182 14.50 7.36 0.05
C ILE A 182 15.62 8.38 -0.18
N SER A 183 15.63 9.48 0.57
CA SER A 183 16.76 10.42 0.50
C SER A 183 17.86 10.01 1.48
N PHE A 184 19.05 9.80 0.92
CA PHE A 184 20.28 9.58 1.66
C PHE A 184 20.76 10.91 2.25
N GLY A 185 20.74 11.04 3.58
CA GLY A 185 21.39 12.15 4.31
C GLY A 185 20.59 13.46 4.33
N GLU A 186 21.10 14.42 5.10
CA GLU A 186 20.48 15.69 5.57
C GLU A 186 19.92 16.65 4.49
N PHE A 187 19.87 16.26 3.22
CA PHE A 187 19.15 17.01 2.17
C PHE A 187 17.67 16.64 2.20
N LEU A 188 16.95 17.21 3.17
CA LEU A 188 15.50 17.38 3.09
C LEU A 188 15.21 18.30 1.90
N SER A 189 15.05 17.73 0.71
CA SER A 189 14.80 18.54 -0.47
C SER A 189 13.39 19.14 -0.38
N ASP A 190 13.30 20.47 -0.40
CA ASP A 190 12.04 21.22 -0.59
C ASP A 190 11.28 20.85 -1.89
N THR A 191 11.85 19.96 -2.69
CA THR A 191 11.35 19.55 -4.00
C THR A 191 10.58 18.23 -4.00
N ALA A 192 10.46 17.51 -2.86
CA ALA A 192 9.70 16.26 -2.81
C ALA A 192 8.21 16.48 -3.13
N ARG A 193 7.68 15.61 -3.98
CA ARG A 193 6.39 15.80 -4.68
C ARG A 193 5.31 14.77 -4.36
N GLY A 194 5.56 13.87 -3.42
CA GLY A 194 4.59 12.86 -3.00
C GLY A 194 4.76 11.50 -3.67
N SER A 195 3.94 10.55 -3.22
CA SER A 195 3.91 9.17 -3.72
C SER A 195 3.03 9.03 -4.95
N GLY A 196 3.21 7.93 -5.69
CA GLY A 196 2.28 7.57 -6.76
C GLY A 196 1.05 6.88 -6.20
N ASN A 197 0.03 6.72 -7.04
CA ASN A 197 -1.21 6.03 -6.71
C ASN A 197 -1.10 4.53 -6.97
N ILE A 198 -2.01 3.76 -6.36
CA ILE A 198 -2.19 2.34 -6.61
C ILE A 198 -3.65 2.09 -6.99
N MET A 199 -3.86 1.46 -8.14
CA MET A 199 -5.17 1.01 -8.61
C MET A 199 -5.18 -0.51 -8.78
N LEU A 200 -6.14 -1.19 -8.18
CA LEU A 200 -6.29 -2.64 -8.28
C LEU A 200 -7.72 -3.01 -8.67
N GLN A 201 -7.83 -3.80 -9.74
CA GLN A 201 -9.09 -4.38 -10.23
C GLN A 201 -8.99 -5.90 -10.26
N ALA A 202 -9.95 -6.60 -9.65
CA ALA A 202 -10.01 -8.06 -9.60
C ALA A 202 -11.45 -8.57 -9.42
N SER A 203 -11.71 -9.86 -9.63
CA SER A 203 -12.93 -10.47 -9.07
C SER A 203 -12.71 -10.88 -7.61
N SER A 204 -11.53 -11.40 -7.26
CA SER A 204 -11.13 -11.64 -5.86
C SER A 204 -9.72 -11.13 -5.59
N LEU A 205 -9.51 -10.54 -4.41
CA LEU A 205 -8.21 -10.10 -3.93
C LEU A 205 -7.88 -10.74 -2.57
N LEU A 206 -6.74 -11.42 -2.50
CA LEU A 206 -6.16 -11.92 -1.25
C LEU A 206 -4.85 -11.20 -0.96
N ILE A 207 -4.73 -10.64 0.24
CA ILE A 207 -3.48 -10.14 0.80
C ILE A 207 -3.21 -10.96 2.07
N ASP A 208 -2.18 -11.78 2.02
CA ASP A 208 -1.79 -12.67 3.11
C ASP A 208 -0.37 -12.33 3.55
N ASN A 209 -0.24 -11.63 4.68
CA ASN A 209 1.05 -11.14 5.20
C ASN A 209 1.82 -10.27 4.19
N GLY A 210 1.08 -9.63 3.28
CA GLY A 210 1.58 -8.72 2.26
C GLY A 210 1.20 -7.25 2.52
N THR A 211 1.67 -6.36 1.67
CA THR A 211 1.49 -4.90 1.84
C THR A 211 1.08 -4.21 0.55
N ILE A 212 0.12 -3.29 0.63
CA ILE A 212 -0.16 -2.31 -0.42
C ILE A 212 0.09 -0.93 0.19
N SER A 213 1.09 -0.20 -0.30
CA SER A 213 1.50 1.08 0.27
C SER A 213 1.66 2.16 -0.81
N ALA A 214 1.04 3.31 -0.56
CA ALA A 214 1.22 4.55 -1.30
C ALA A 214 1.59 5.66 -0.31
N SER A 215 2.63 5.42 0.49
CA SER A 215 3.02 6.28 1.62
C SER A 215 4.09 7.29 1.18
N THR A 216 4.08 8.46 1.81
CA THR A 216 5.04 9.53 1.51
C THR A 216 6.07 9.69 2.63
N VAL A 217 7.32 9.90 2.26
CA VAL A 217 8.42 10.29 3.15
C VAL A 217 8.98 11.63 2.67
N ASN A 218 9.27 12.56 3.59
CA ASN A 218 9.67 13.95 3.31
C ASN A 218 8.48 14.81 2.84
N LYS A 219 8.64 15.65 1.81
CA LYS A 219 7.57 16.56 1.37
C LYS A 219 6.68 15.94 0.29
N GLY A 220 5.42 16.38 0.28
CA GLY A 220 4.41 15.99 -0.69
C GLY A 220 3.44 14.96 -0.13
N ASP A 221 2.27 14.88 -0.74
CA ASP A 221 1.14 14.09 -0.25
C ASP A 221 1.37 12.59 -0.44
N SER A 222 0.70 11.78 0.38
CA SER A 222 0.62 10.33 0.14
C SER A 222 -0.21 10.06 -1.13
N GLY A 223 -0.15 8.85 -1.68
CA GLY A 223 -0.87 8.48 -2.88
C GLY A 223 -2.24 7.90 -2.57
N ILE A 224 -3.14 7.96 -3.54
CA ILE A 224 -4.46 7.32 -3.46
C ILE A 224 -4.29 5.82 -3.66
N ILE A 225 -4.99 5.03 -2.83
CA ILE A 225 -5.18 3.60 -3.07
C ILE A 225 -6.64 3.35 -3.44
N GLU A 226 -6.88 2.87 -4.65
CA GLU A 226 -8.20 2.50 -5.16
C GLU A 226 -8.25 0.99 -5.44
N ILE A 227 -9.19 0.30 -4.80
CA ILE A 227 -9.37 -1.15 -4.91
C ILE A 227 -10.82 -1.42 -5.32
N GLN A 228 -11.01 -2.03 -6.49
CA GLN A 228 -12.32 -2.43 -7.02
C GLN A 228 -12.32 -3.94 -7.22
N VAL A 229 -13.07 -4.66 -6.40
CA VAL A 229 -13.06 -6.13 -6.36
C VAL A 229 -14.49 -6.67 -6.45
N ASN A 230 -14.83 -7.48 -7.45
CA ASN A 230 -16.24 -7.83 -7.66
C ASN A 230 -16.84 -8.72 -6.56
N GLU A 231 -16.07 -9.66 -5.99
CA GLU A 231 -16.58 -10.72 -5.12
C GLU A 231 -16.05 -10.62 -3.69
N SER A 232 -14.73 -10.67 -3.49
CA SER A 232 -14.17 -10.75 -2.14
C SER A 232 -12.78 -10.13 -2.00
N LEU A 233 -12.62 -9.28 -0.99
CA LEU A 233 -11.34 -8.78 -0.50
C LEU A 233 -11.03 -9.40 0.87
N VAL A 234 -9.91 -10.12 0.95
CA VAL A 234 -9.45 -10.77 2.20
C VAL A 234 -8.07 -10.25 2.57
N LEU A 235 -7.96 -9.69 3.78
CA LEU A 235 -6.70 -9.32 4.42
C LEU A 235 -6.47 -10.23 5.62
N GLN A 236 -5.37 -10.98 5.60
CA GLN A 236 -5.03 -11.90 6.68
C GLN A 236 -3.54 -11.88 7.04
N ASN A 237 -3.24 -12.34 8.25
CA ASN A 237 -1.89 -12.55 8.78
C ASN A 237 -0.98 -11.30 8.73
N ASN A 238 -1.40 -10.20 9.36
CA ASN A 238 -0.71 -8.89 9.32
C ASN A 238 -0.62 -8.28 7.91
N ALA A 239 -1.61 -8.51 7.06
CA ALA A 239 -1.70 -7.79 5.80
C ALA A 239 -1.96 -6.30 6.05
N THR A 240 -1.38 -5.42 5.23
CA THR A 240 -1.54 -3.96 5.41
C THR A 240 -1.90 -3.26 4.09
N ILE A 241 -2.88 -2.37 4.13
CA ILE A 241 -3.14 -1.37 3.09
C ILE A 241 -2.93 0.01 3.72
N SER A 242 -1.96 0.79 3.23
CA SER A 242 -1.53 2.03 3.88
C SER A 242 -1.29 3.19 2.94
N SER A 243 -1.86 4.35 3.29
CA SER A 243 -1.63 5.64 2.64
C SER A 243 -1.16 6.64 3.70
N ASN A 244 0.08 6.44 4.19
CA ASN A 244 0.61 7.17 5.34
C ASN A 244 1.44 8.39 4.93
N VAL A 245 1.55 9.33 5.86
CA VAL A 245 2.54 10.41 5.88
C VAL A 245 3.55 10.06 6.95
N GLU A 246 4.70 9.56 6.53
CA GLU A 246 5.68 8.94 7.41
C GLU A 246 6.53 9.95 8.17
N GLN A 247 7.36 9.48 9.12
CA GLN A 247 8.19 10.34 9.96
C GLN A 247 9.09 11.29 9.15
N GLY A 248 9.26 12.51 9.64
CA GLY A 248 10.03 13.57 8.98
C GLY A 248 9.31 14.24 7.81
N SER A 249 8.05 13.87 7.55
CA SER A 249 7.32 14.31 6.37
C SER A 249 6.45 15.54 6.59
N THR A 250 6.16 16.25 5.49
CA THR A 250 5.16 17.31 5.43
C THR A 250 4.31 17.11 4.18
N GLY A 251 3.05 16.72 4.38
CA GLY A 251 2.10 16.37 3.33
C GLY A 251 0.83 15.80 3.92
N ASN A 252 -0.23 15.71 3.12
CA ASN A 252 -1.50 15.12 3.54
C ASN A 252 -1.62 13.68 3.03
N GLY A 253 -2.39 12.88 3.76
CA GLY A 253 -2.85 11.59 3.29
C GLY A 253 -3.90 11.77 2.18
N ALA A 254 -3.72 11.13 1.02
CA ALA A 254 -4.69 11.23 -0.07
C ALA A 254 -5.90 10.29 0.09
N GLY A 255 -5.74 9.18 0.80
CA GLY A 255 -6.85 8.31 1.22
C GLY A 255 -6.90 6.94 0.56
N ILE A 256 -7.84 6.12 1.03
CA ILE A 256 -8.05 4.74 0.60
C ILE A 256 -9.52 4.54 0.25
N PHE A 257 -9.78 4.06 -0.97
CA PHE A 257 -11.12 3.87 -1.51
C PHE A 257 -11.28 2.40 -1.94
N ILE A 258 -12.26 1.72 -1.35
CA ILE A 258 -12.49 0.29 -1.59
C ILE A 258 -13.93 0.08 -2.00
N GLU A 259 -14.13 -0.61 -3.12
CA GLU A 259 -15.40 -1.15 -3.56
C GLU A 259 -15.25 -2.68 -3.66
N THR A 260 -16.04 -3.43 -2.89
CA THR A 260 -15.96 -4.90 -2.92
C THR A 260 -17.30 -5.61 -2.73
N GLY A 261 -17.41 -6.85 -3.21
CA GLY A 261 -18.56 -7.72 -2.90
C GLY A 261 -18.64 -8.02 -1.39
N SER A 262 -17.54 -8.50 -0.81
CA SER A 262 -17.36 -8.77 0.62
C SER A 262 -15.98 -8.36 1.10
N LEU A 263 -15.83 -8.09 2.40
CA LEU A 263 -14.56 -7.70 3.03
C LEU A 263 -14.30 -8.49 4.31
N GLU A 264 -13.14 -9.14 4.40
CA GLU A 264 -12.65 -9.76 5.62
C GLU A 264 -11.29 -9.18 6.02
N ILE A 265 -11.17 -8.72 7.27
CA ILE A 265 -9.92 -8.23 7.87
C ILE A 265 -9.68 -9.05 9.12
N SER A 266 -8.64 -9.89 9.08
CA SER A 266 -8.35 -10.81 10.17
C SER A 266 -6.89 -10.92 10.55
N SER A 267 -6.64 -11.51 11.72
CA SER A 267 -5.29 -11.90 12.17
C SER A 267 -4.28 -10.74 12.14
N GLY A 268 -4.65 -9.60 12.71
CA GLY A 268 -3.79 -8.40 12.86
C GLY A 268 -3.65 -7.56 11.60
N SER A 269 -4.52 -7.74 10.61
CA SER A 269 -4.43 -7.02 9.33
C SER A 269 -5.08 -5.64 9.39
N GLN A 270 -4.56 -4.67 8.63
CA GLN A 270 -4.91 -3.26 8.82
C GLN A 270 -5.15 -2.52 7.50
N ILE A 271 -6.17 -1.68 7.47
CA ILE A 271 -6.38 -0.64 6.43
C ILE A 271 -6.20 0.70 7.13
N GLN A 272 -5.23 1.50 6.72
CA GLN A 272 -4.85 2.68 7.49
C GLN A 272 -4.39 3.90 6.68
N SER A 273 -4.69 5.08 7.23
CA SER A 273 -4.00 6.31 6.88
C SER A 273 -3.47 6.98 8.14
N LEU A 274 -2.16 7.11 8.22
CA LEU A 274 -1.45 7.56 9.42
C LEU A 274 -0.69 8.86 9.16
N ILE A 275 -0.64 9.75 10.16
CA ILE A 275 0.40 10.76 10.33
C ILE A 275 1.36 10.26 11.39
N SER A 276 2.56 9.85 10.97
CA SER A 276 3.50 9.17 11.85
C SER A 276 4.05 10.10 12.94
N GLY A 277 4.25 9.54 14.11
CA GLY A 277 4.72 10.26 15.28
C GLY A 277 6.22 10.55 15.25
N GLU A 278 6.77 10.86 16.42
CA GLU A 278 8.21 10.87 16.63
C GLU A 278 8.79 9.45 16.45
N GLY A 279 10.00 9.34 15.91
CA GLY A 279 10.72 8.06 15.87
C GLY A 279 12.20 8.22 15.57
N THR A 280 12.89 7.12 15.30
CA THR A 280 14.33 7.15 15.03
C THR A 280 14.67 6.45 13.73
N ASP A 281 15.64 6.99 13.01
CA ASP A 281 16.21 6.32 11.86
C ASP A 281 17.02 5.06 12.29
N PRO A 282 17.46 4.20 11.35
CA PRO A 282 18.27 3.02 11.68
C PRO A 282 19.61 3.31 12.36
N LEU A 283 20.06 4.57 12.35
CA LEU A 283 21.29 5.03 13.00
C LEU A 283 21.02 5.57 14.42
N GLY A 284 19.76 5.61 14.85
CA GLY A 284 19.33 6.12 16.16
C GLY A 284 19.15 7.63 16.22
N ASN A 285 19.15 8.33 15.08
CA ASN A 285 18.87 9.76 15.05
C ASN A 285 17.37 9.99 15.18
N GLN A 286 16.98 10.97 15.99
CA GLN A 286 15.59 11.38 16.13
C GLN A 286 15.09 11.97 14.81
N LEU A 287 14.03 11.37 14.27
CA LEU A 287 13.25 11.91 13.18
C LEU A 287 12.21 12.87 13.76
N LEU A 288 11.99 13.98 13.05
CA LEU A 288 10.89 14.89 13.34
C LEU A 288 9.57 14.16 13.13
N PRO A 289 8.51 14.48 13.88
CA PRO A 289 7.19 13.95 13.60
C PRO A 289 6.67 14.43 12.24
N ALA A 290 5.75 13.66 11.66
CA ALA A 290 5.06 14.04 10.44
C ALA A 290 4.09 15.21 10.69
N GLN A 291 3.89 16.05 9.66
CA GLN A 291 2.95 17.17 9.68
C GLN A 291 2.02 17.15 8.47
N GLY A 292 0.71 17.25 8.72
CA GLY A 292 -0.35 17.26 7.72
C GLY A 292 -1.53 16.40 8.16
N ASN A 293 -2.59 16.35 7.36
CA ASN A 293 -3.82 15.64 7.73
C ASN A 293 -3.83 14.22 7.18
N SER A 294 -4.30 13.25 7.95
CA SER A 294 -4.52 11.87 7.50
C SER A 294 -5.63 11.81 6.44
N GLY A 295 -5.51 10.88 5.51
CA GLY A 295 -6.45 10.70 4.41
C GLY A 295 -7.74 10.01 4.86
N GLU A 296 -8.81 10.26 4.11
CA GLU A 296 -10.07 9.55 4.31
C GLU A 296 -9.95 8.06 3.94
N ILE A 297 -10.67 7.21 4.68
CA ILE A 297 -10.91 5.82 4.28
C ILE A 297 -12.40 5.67 3.96
N GLN A 298 -12.71 5.34 2.71
CA GLN A 298 -14.07 5.06 2.26
C GLN A 298 -14.17 3.61 1.76
N ILE A 299 -15.14 2.86 2.29
CA ILE A 299 -15.36 1.45 1.95
C ILE A 299 -16.82 1.23 1.61
N ASN A 300 -17.10 0.83 0.37
CA ASN A 300 -18.40 0.41 -0.10
C ASN A 300 -18.39 -1.11 -0.32
N VAL A 301 -19.20 -1.84 0.43
CA VAL A 301 -19.31 -3.30 0.34
C VAL A 301 -20.72 -3.70 -0.05
N MET A 302 -20.88 -4.63 -1.00
CA MET A 302 -22.21 -5.07 -1.43
C MET A 302 -22.90 -5.95 -0.40
N GLU A 303 -22.12 -6.79 0.28
CA GLU A 303 -22.59 -7.78 1.25
C GLU A 303 -21.99 -7.50 2.64
N ASP A 304 -21.18 -8.42 3.14
CA ASP A 304 -20.72 -8.44 4.53
C ASP A 304 -19.30 -7.89 4.70
N ILE A 305 -19.12 -7.14 5.78
CA ILE A 305 -17.81 -6.81 6.36
C ILE A 305 -17.59 -7.62 7.63
N LYS A 306 -16.44 -8.28 7.74
CA LYS A 306 -16.00 -9.01 8.93
C LYS A 306 -14.64 -8.51 9.39
N ILE A 307 -14.55 -8.06 10.64
CA ILE A 307 -13.31 -7.56 11.25
C ILE A 307 -13.08 -8.28 12.56
N GLY A 308 -11.93 -8.92 12.73
CA GLY A 308 -11.59 -9.53 14.02
C GLY A 308 -10.32 -10.38 14.00
N GLY A 309 -9.71 -10.53 15.16
CA GLY A 309 -8.46 -11.24 15.38
C GLY A 309 -7.30 -10.29 15.64
N THR A 310 -6.42 -10.69 16.54
CA THR A 310 -5.12 -10.03 16.76
C THR A 310 -4.00 -10.95 16.27
N ARG A 311 -2.86 -10.35 15.93
CA ARG A 311 -1.63 -11.11 15.67
C ARG A 311 -0.42 -10.27 16.03
N ASN A 312 0.51 -10.86 16.77
CA ASN A 312 1.73 -10.18 17.24
C ASN A 312 1.48 -8.85 17.99
N GLY A 313 0.35 -8.73 18.69
CA GLY A 313 -0.05 -7.49 19.39
C GLY A 313 -0.75 -6.45 18.51
N PHE A 314 -0.86 -6.69 17.20
CA PHE A 314 -1.62 -5.82 16.29
C PHE A 314 -3.08 -6.29 16.20
N PRO A 315 -4.06 -5.38 16.37
CA PRO A 315 -5.47 -5.65 16.09
C PRO A 315 -5.76 -5.64 14.59
N SER A 316 -6.81 -6.36 14.21
CA SER A 316 -7.42 -6.22 12.89
C SER A 316 -8.27 -4.97 12.85
N GLN A 317 -7.95 -3.99 12.00
CA GLN A 317 -8.64 -2.70 12.07
C GLN A 317 -8.69 -1.92 10.76
N ILE A 318 -9.66 -1.00 10.71
CA ILE A 318 -9.68 0.14 9.77
C ILE A 318 -9.40 1.39 10.60
N SER A 319 -8.37 2.16 10.25
CA SER A 319 -7.98 3.29 11.11
C SER A 319 -7.39 4.50 10.42
N THR A 320 -7.76 5.68 10.91
CA THR A 320 -7.06 6.93 10.63
C THR A 320 -6.46 7.46 11.93
N THR A 321 -5.15 7.72 11.94
CA THR A 321 -4.44 8.03 13.19
C THR A 321 -3.46 9.18 13.00
N VAL A 322 -3.33 10.00 14.04
CA VAL A 322 -2.20 10.91 14.20
C VAL A 322 -1.43 10.43 15.42
N GLU A 323 -0.29 9.80 15.19
CA GLU A 323 0.52 9.16 16.24
C GLU A 323 1.15 10.18 17.20
N SER A 324 1.67 9.68 18.33
CA SER A 324 2.34 10.50 19.35
C SER A 324 3.44 11.40 18.74
N GLY A 325 3.27 12.71 18.88
CA GLY A 325 4.17 13.73 18.34
C GLY A 325 3.79 14.24 16.95
N GLY A 326 2.99 13.47 16.18
CA GLY A 326 2.43 13.88 14.89
C GLY A 326 1.56 15.13 15.01
N ILE A 327 1.46 15.90 13.92
CA ILE A 327 0.68 17.15 13.89
C ILE A 327 -0.26 17.15 12.68
N GLY A 328 -1.56 17.28 12.94
CA GLY A 328 -2.62 17.42 11.95
C GLY A 328 -3.86 16.66 12.36
N ASP A 329 -4.91 16.71 11.53
CA ASP A 329 -6.18 16.06 11.81
C ASP A 329 -6.22 14.62 11.29
N SER A 330 -6.90 13.73 12.01
CA SER A 330 -7.16 12.36 11.58
C SER A 330 -8.28 12.34 10.53
N GLY A 331 -8.10 11.54 9.46
CA GLY A 331 -9.10 11.42 8.38
C GLY A 331 -10.41 10.82 8.85
N ASN A 332 -11.50 11.04 8.09
CA ASN A 332 -12.77 10.38 8.35
C ASN A 332 -12.75 8.92 7.89
N ILE A 333 -13.63 8.10 8.46
CA ILE A 333 -13.92 6.75 7.98
C ILE A 333 -15.38 6.68 7.58
N ARG A 334 -15.66 6.27 6.33
CA ARG A 334 -17.02 6.08 5.81
C ARG A 334 -17.21 4.65 5.31
N ILE A 335 -18.27 3.98 5.77
CA ILE A 335 -18.56 2.59 5.43
C ILE A 335 -20.02 2.45 4.98
N GLN A 336 -20.21 1.78 3.85
CA GLN A 336 -21.51 1.31 3.38
C GLN A 336 -21.49 -0.21 3.20
N ALA A 337 -22.46 -0.94 3.75
CA ALA A 337 -22.55 -2.41 3.60
C ALA A 337 -23.96 -2.98 3.83
N GLU A 338 -24.17 -4.26 3.56
CA GLU A 338 -25.37 -4.96 4.02
C GLU A 338 -25.29 -5.25 5.52
N ASN A 339 -24.18 -5.86 5.96
CA ASN A 339 -23.90 -6.16 7.36
C ASN A 339 -22.46 -5.83 7.72
N LEU A 340 -22.24 -5.40 8.97
CA LEU A 340 -20.91 -5.24 9.56
C LEU A 340 -20.82 -6.04 10.85
N ARG A 341 -19.90 -7.00 10.89
CA ARG A 341 -19.56 -7.77 12.10
C ARG A 341 -18.14 -7.42 12.55
N ILE A 342 -18.04 -6.95 13.78
CA ILE A 342 -16.78 -6.73 14.47
C ILE A 342 -16.71 -7.72 15.64
N ASP A 343 -15.72 -8.60 15.62
CA ASP A 343 -15.55 -9.64 16.62
C ASP A 343 -14.20 -9.48 17.34
N GLY A 344 -14.26 -9.53 18.66
CA GLY A 344 -13.10 -9.53 19.55
C GLY A 344 -13.03 -10.84 20.31
N GLN A 345 -11.92 -11.54 20.17
CA GLN A 345 -11.55 -12.71 20.94
C GLN A 345 -10.42 -12.40 21.95
N SER A 346 -10.06 -11.12 22.09
CA SER A 346 -8.99 -10.66 22.97
C SER A 346 -9.27 -11.05 24.42
N THR A 347 -8.27 -11.68 25.03
CA THR A 347 -8.31 -12.09 26.44
C THR A 347 -7.58 -11.08 27.35
N SER A 348 -7.01 -10.04 26.75
CA SER A 348 -6.33 -8.92 27.38
C SER A 348 -7.10 -7.64 27.06
N GLN A 349 -6.87 -6.53 27.78
CA GLN A 349 -7.51 -5.23 27.47
C GLN A 349 -6.95 -4.57 26.18
N ILE A 350 -6.51 -5.36 25.21
CA ILE A 350 -5.97 -4.92 23.93
C ILE A 350 -7.11 -4.96 22.91
N LEU A 351 -7.11 -3.98 21.99
CA LEU A 351 -7.99 -3.97 20.83
C LEU A 351 -7.87 -5.28 20.04
N ASP A 352 -8.96 -5.64 19.35
CA ASP A 352 -9.02 -6.85 18.55
C ASP A 352 -9.55 -6.57 17.14
N GLY A 353 -10.87 -6.45 16.98
CA GLY A 353 -11.51 -5.93 15.78
C GLY A 353 -11.92 -4.48 16.00
N ALA A 354 -11.44 -3.53 15.21
CA ALA A 354 -11.77 -2.13 15.44
C ALA A 354 -11.98 -1.31 14.16
N ILE A 355 -12.84 -0.30 14.27
CA ILE A 355 -12.82 0.87 13.37
C ILE A 355 -12.48 2.08 14.23
N ARG A 356 -11.40 2.78 13.89
CA ARG A 356 -10.83 3.81 14.77
C ARG A 356 -10.38 5.06 14.05
N THR A 357 -10.86 6.22 14.48
CA THR A 357 -10.21 7.51 14.22
C THR A 357 -9.57 7.98 15.51
N SER A 358 -8.34 8.49 15.45
CA SER A 358 -7.62 8.76 16.70
C SER A 358 -6.50 9.78 16.64
N ILE A 359 -6.33 10.45 17.76
CA ILE A 359 -5.26 11.41 18.02
C ILE A 359 -4.45 10.96 19.22
N GLU A 360 -3.18 10.67 19.00
CA GLU A 360 -2.13 10.48 20.00
C GLU A 360 -1.13 11.66 19.98
N GLY A 361 -1.10 12.42 18.87
CA GLY A 361 -0.35 13.68 18.71
C GLY A 361 -1.22 14.94 18.86
N ASN A 362 -1.08 15.92 17.97
CA ASN A 362 -1.82 17.18 18.02
C ASN A 362 -2.76 17.33 16.81
N GLY A 363 -4.06 17.48 17.06
CA GLY A 363 -5.11 17.71 16.06
C GLY A 363 -6.43 17.05 16.47
N ASN A 364 -7.40 16.97 15.56
CA ASN A 364 -8.73 16.47 15.87
C ASN A 364 -8.99 15.09 15.25
N ALA A 365 -9.69 14.23 15.99
CA ALA A 365 -10.06 12.91 15.49
C ALA A 365 -11.14 13.03 14.41
N GLY A 366 -11.05 12.22 13.35
CA GLY A 366 -12.07 12.18 12.31
C GLY A 366 -13.41 11.59 12.77
N ASN A 367 -14.45 11.77 11.97
CA ASN A 367 -15.74 11.11 12.17
C ASN A 367 -15.71 9.67 11.63
N ILE A 368 -16.56 8.82 12.22
CA ILE A 368 -16.89 7.48 11.73
C ILE A 368 -18.36 7.51 11.28
N ASP A 369 -18.61 7.36 9.99
CA ASP A 369 -19.95 7.30 9.41
C ASP A 369 -20.19 5.88 8.85
N ILE A 370 -21.18 5.17 9.41
CA ILE A 370 -21.53 3.80 9.03
C ILE A 370 -22.98 3.77 8.57
N ASP A 371 -23.22 3.30 7.35
CA ASP A 371 -24.55 3.13 6.76
C ASP A 371 -24.73 1.67 6.33
N LEU A 372 -25.62 0.96 7.02
CA LEU A 372 -25.86 -0.47 6.83
C LEU A 372 -27.32 -0.72 6.50
N ASN A 373 -27.57 -1.54 5.48
CA ASN A 373 -28.96 -1.92 5.15
C ASN A 373 -29.60 -2.76 6.25
N ASN A 374 -28.83 -3.64 6.90
CA ASN A 374 -29.38 -4.63 7.81
C ASN A 374 -28.79 -4.56 9.22
N THR A 375 -27.60 -5.11 9.48
CA THR A 375 -27.14 -5.30 10.87
C THR A 375 -25.71 -4.81 11.12
N LEU A 376 -25.55 -3.99 12.17
CA LEU A 376 -24.29 -3.84 12.90
C LEU A 376 -24.24 -4.85 14.05
N GLN A 377 -23.21 -5.69 14.10
CA GLN A 377 -22.94 -6.60 15.20
C GLN A 377 -21.54 -6.38 15.76
N ILE A 378 -21.44 -6.05 17.04
CA ILE A 378 -20.18 -5.92 17.76
C ILE A 378 -20.19 -6.96 18.89
N SER A 379 -19.21 -7.86 18.90
CA SER A 379 -19.13 -8.92 19.90
C SER A 379 -17.74 -9.09 20.47
N GLY A 380 -17.66 -9.37 21.77
CA GLY A 380 -16.40 -9.75 22.42
C GLY A 380 -15.46 -8.60 22.79
N LEU A 381 -14.44 -8.91 23.58
CA LEU A 381 -13.61 -7.91 24.25
C LEU A 381 -12.62 -7.26 23.27
N GLY A 382 -12.37 -5.96 23.43
CA GLY A 382 -11.46 -5.21 22.55
C GLY A 382 -12.05 -4.90 21.17
N SER A 383 -13.32 -5.22 20.93
CA SER A 383 -14.02 -4.87 19.70
C SER A 383 -14.79 -3.56 19.82
N GLY A 384 -14.86 -2.76 18.75
CA GLY A 384 -15.69 -1.56 18.75
C GLY A 384 -15.41 -0.53 17.67
N LEU A 385 -16.13 0.59 17.82
CA LEU A 385 -15.97 1.82 17.05
C LEU A 385 -15.40 2.88 17.98
N PHE A 386 -14.31 3.55 17.57
CA PHE A 386 -13.58 4.46 18.45
C PHE A 386 -13.23 5.75 17.72
N SER A 387 -13.78 6.89 18.16
CA SER A 387 -13.27 8.21 17.79
C SER A 387 -12.71 8.85 19.05
N VAL A 388 -11.39 8.90 19.16
CA VAL A 388 -10.75 9.14 20.46
C VAL A 388 -9.51 10.03 20.38
N VAL A 389 -9.41 10.95 21.34
CA VAL A 389 -8.15 11.58 21.72
C VAL A 389 -7.54 10.75 22.84
N SER A 390 -6.44 10.07 22.53
CA SER A 390 -5.75 9.13 23.43
C SER A 390 -4.81 9.86 24.39
N SER A 391 -4.28 9.14 25.38
CA SER A 391 -3.34 9.72 26.35
C SER A 391 -2.13 10.35 25.65
N GLY A 392 -1.89 11.64 25.89
CA GLY A 392 -0.83 12.41 25.24
C GLY A 392 -1.30 13.20 24.02
N GLY A 393 -2.47 12.86 23.47
CA GLY A 393 -3.10 13.58 22.37
C GLY A 393 -3.74 14.89 22.81
N GLN A 394 -3.80 15.86 21.89
CA GLN A 394 -4.45 17.16 22.09
C GLN A 394 -5.39 17.48 20.91
N GLY A 395 -6.63 17.84 21.23
CA GLY A 395 -7.67 18.25 20.29
C GLY A 395 -9.01 17.62 20.68
N ASP A 396 -9.94 17.58 19.73
CA ASP A 396 -11.29 17.09 19.97
C ASP A 396 -11.52 15.71 19.32
N SER A 397 -12.39 14.91 19.95
CA SER A 397 -12.85 13.64 19.35
C SER A 397 -13.90 13.93 18.27
N GLY A 398 -14.02 13.04 17.29
CA GLY A 398 -15.05 13.10 16.26
C GLY A 398 -16.34 12.38 16.66
N ASN A 399 -17.33 12.45 15.78
CA ASN A 399 -18.62 11.77 15.94
C ASN A 399 -18.56 10.33 15.41
N ILE A 400 -19.38 9.46 15.99
CA ILE A 400 -19.66 8.13 15.47
C ILE A 400 -21.15 8.09 15.10
N ASN A 401 -21.44 8.06 13.80
CA ASN A 401 -22.80 8.00 13.25
C ASN A 401 -23.04 6.61 12.68
N VAL A 402 -24.09 5.93 13.14
CA VAL A 402 -24.48 4.60 12.66
C VAL A 402 -25.94 4.61 12.23
N PHE A 403 -26.17 4.30 10.96
CA PHE A 403 -27.48 4.02 10.38
C PHE A 403 -27.56 2.53 10.08
N SER A 404 -28.49 1.82 10.70
CA SER A 404 -28.66 0.38 10.51
C SER A 404 -30.07 -0.08 10.84
N GLY A 405 -30.56 -1.13 10.19
CA GLY A 405 -31.82 -1.79 10.56
C GLY A 405 -31.79 -2.43 11.95
N SER A 406 -30.61 -2.89 12.40
CA SER A 406 -30.41 -3.52 13.71
C SER A 406 -29.00 -3.29 14.24
N VAL A 407 -28.89 -2.94 15.52
CA VAL A 407 -27.61 -2.87 16.23
C VAL A 407 -27.59 -3.91 17.34
N GLN A 408 -26.61 -4.81 17.29
CA GLN A 408 -26.42 -5.90 18.25
C GLN A 408 -25.08 -5.75 18.96
N LEU A 409 -25.13 -5.41 20.24
CA LEU A 409 -23.95 -5.36 21.10
C LEU A 409 -23.93 -6.62 21.98
N LEU A 410 -23.16 -7.62 21.56
CA LEU A 410 -23.07 -8.92 22.21
C LEU A 410 -21.87 -8.95 23.15
N MET A 411 -22.09 -8.54 24.40
CA MET A 411 -21.09 -8.73 25.44
C MET A 411 -20.87 -10.22 25.74
N VAL A 412 -19.62 -10.62 25.86
CA VAL A 412 -19.28 -11.86 26.57
C VAL A 412 -19.51 -11.58 28.07
N PRO A 413 -20.28 -12.42 28.80
CA PRO A 413 -20.58 -12.15 30.20
C PRO A 413 -19.33 -12.24 31.09
N LYS A 414 -19.15 -11.22 31.94
CA LYS A 414 -18.33 -11.13 33.17
C LYS A 414 -16.80 -11.14 33.02
N LEU A 415 -16.25 -9.96 32.75
CA LEU A 415 -15.18 -9.42 33.57
C LEU A 415 -15.66 -8.07 34.15
N PRO A 416 -15.44 -7.79 35.44
CA PRO A 416 -15.76 -6.47 35.98
C PRO A 416 -14.85 -5.46 35.28
N GLN A 417 -15.44 -4.41 34.69
CA GLN A 417 -14.79 -3.18 34.19
C GLN A 417 -14.48 -2.99 32.70
N VAL A 418 -15.05 -3.75 31.75
CA VAL A 418 -14.88 -3.36 30.32
C VAL A 418 -16.22 -3.19 29.62
N MET A 419 -16.53 -1.92 29.40
CA MET A 419 -17.69 -1.37 28.70
C MET A 419 -17.50 -1.53 27.19
N VAL A 420 -18.54 -1.93 26.46
CA VAL A 420 -18.63 -1.71 25.00
C VAL A 420 -18.82 -0.21 24.83
N VAL A 421 -17.75 0.50 24.48
CA VAL A 421 -17.76 1.95 24.43
C VAL A 421 -18.09 2.42 23.01
N LEU A 422 -19.31 2.90 22.80
CA LEU A 422 -19.54 3.96 21.82
C LEU A 422 -19.13 5.27 22.53
N ALA A 423 -17.85 5.65 22.45
CA ALA A 423 -17.39 6.91 23.03
C ALA A 423 -17.38 7.96 21.94
N ALA A 424 -18.36 8.87 21.98
CA ALA A 424 -18.14 10.25 21.61
C ALA A 424 -17.79 10.96 22.92
N ALA A 425 -16.52 11.28 23.14
CA ALA A 425 -16.07 11.86 24.40
C ALA A 425 -16.28 13.37 24.41
N GLU A 426 -17.42 13.83 24.92
CA GLU A 426 -17.51 15.09 25.67
C GLU A 426 -18.43 14.90 26.88
N GLN A 427 -17.91 15.26 28.06
CA GLN A 427 -18.50 15.27 29.40
C GLN A 427 -18.21 14.08 30.33
N GLU A 428 -17.73 14.46 31.52
CA GLU A 428 -17.41 13.65 32.69
C GLU A 428 -18.51 12.62 32.99
N VAL A 429 -18.16 11.34 33.00
CA VAL A 429 -18.96 10.29 33.63
C VAL A 429 -18.30 9.95 34.96
N PHE A 430 -18.97 10.31 36.05
CA PHE A 430 -18.61 9.84 37.39
C PHE A 430 -18.94 8.34 37.53
N TRP A 431 -17.96 7.64 38.10
CA TRP A 431 -17.76 6.23 38.45
C TRP A 431 -18.96 5.27 38.54
#